data_AF-A0A257KUI6-F1
#
_entry.id   AF-A0A257KUI6-F1
#
_cell.length_a   1.000
_cell.length_b   1.000
_cell.length_c   1.000
_cell.angle_alpha   90.00
_cell.angle_beta   90.00
_cell.angle_gamma   90.00
#
_symmetry.space_group_name_H-M   'P 1'
#
loop_
_entity.id
_entity.type
_entity.pdbx_description
1 polymer ?
#
loop_
_entity_poly.entity_id
_entity_poly.type
_entity_poly.pdbx_seq_one_letter_code
_entity_poly.pdbx_strand_id
1 'polypeptide(L)' 'MKDFSNAAFPPEMISMMQKALDGAVATLPHPVSSVHVQSIAESILRTTRDGERDPKMLQTMALLELQLSER' A
#
# COMPACT_ATOMS: atom_id res chain seq x y z
N MET A 1 5.30 3.16 -10.23
CA MET A 1 4.96 4.59 -10.01
C MET A 1 4.49 5.40 -11.23
N LYS A 2 4.36 4.84 -12.45
CA LYS A 2 3.90 5.62 -13.62
C LYS A 2 2.41 6.02 -13.57
N ASP A 3 1.59 5.31 -12.79
CA ASP A 3 0.14 5.51 -12.72
C ASP A 3 -0.32 6.62 -11.76
N PHE A 4 0.61 7.27 -11.05
CA PHE A 4 0.31 8.21 -9.96
C PHE A 4 0.83 9.64 -10.18
N SER A 5 1.39 9.96 -11.35
CA SER A 5 2.05 11.25 -11.62
C SER A 5 1.17 12.50 -11.49
N ASN A 6 -0.16 12.36 -11.41
CA ASN A 6 -1.13 13.44 -11.19
C ASN A 6 -2.04 13.21 -9.97
N ALA A 7 -1.72 12.24 -9.11
CA ALA A 7 -2.55 11.94 -7.95
C ALA A 7 -2.33 13.00 -6.87
N ALA A 8 -3.34 13.85 -6.64
CA ALA A 8 -3.38 14.78 -5.53
C ALA A 8 -4.23 14.16 -4.40
N PHE A 9 -3.58 13.85 -3.28
CA PHE A 9 -4.25 13.28 -2.12
C PHE A 9 -4.29 14.31 -0.98
N PRO A 10 -5.42 14.48 -0.30
CA PRO A 10 -5.49 15.36 0.87
C PRO A 10 -4.64 14.78 2.02
N PRO A 11 -4.14 15.62 2.96
CA PRO A 11 -3.27 15.18 4.04
C PRO A 11 -3.82 14.03 4.89
N GLU A 12 -5.14 14.00 5.10
CA GLU A 12 -5.84 12.96 5.84
C GLU A 12 -5.73 11.60 5.14
N MET A 13 -5.79 11.61 3.80
CA MET A 13 -5.66 10.41 2.99
C MET A 13 -4.21 9.93 2.94
N ILE A 14 -3.24 10.84 2.87
CA ILE A 14 -1.82 10.49 2.99
C ILE A 14 -1.54 9.83 4.34
N SER A 15 -2.06 10.41 5.42
CA SER A 15 -1.90 9.87 6.79
C SER A 15 -2.49 8.48 6.94
N MET A 16 -3.64 8.23 6.29
CA MET A 16 -4.29 6.92 6.24
C MET A 16 -3.44 5.90 5.47
N MET A 17 -2.97 6.25 4.26
CA MET A 17 -2.12 5.38 3.44
C MET A 17 -0.80 5.05 4.15
N GLN A 18 -0.21 6.02 4.85
CA GLN A 18 1.02 5.82 5.61
C GLN A 18 0.82 4.81 6.76
N LYS A 19 -0.30 4.91 7.50
CA LYS A 19 -0.65 3.92 8.53
C LYS A 19 -0.82 2.51 7.96
N ALA A 20 -1.47 2.39 6.80
CA ALA A 20 -1.63 1.10 6.13
C ALA A 20 -0.28 0.52 5.68
N LEU A 21 0.61 1.36 5.15
CA LEU A 21 1.95 0.98 4.72
C LEU A 21 2.81 0.51 5.91
N ASP A 22 2.87 1.30 6.98
CA ASP A 22 3.63 0.96 8.19
C ASP A 22 3.14 -0.36 8.79
N GLY A 23 1.81 -0.55 8.85
CA GLY A 23 1.19 -1.78 9.30
C GLY A 23 1.54 -2.99 8.43
N ALA A 24 1.50 -2.84 7.11
CA ALA A 24 1.86 -3.91 6.18
C ALA A 24 3.35 -4.28 6.29
N VAL A 25 4.24 -3.29 6.28
CA VAL A 25 5.70 -3.50 6.35
C VAL A 25 6.10 -4.17 7.67
N ALA A 26 5.45 -3.83 8.78
CA ALA A 26 5.70 -4.46 10.09
C ALA A 26 5.38 -5.96 10.12
N THR A 27 4.57 -6.47 9.18
CA THR A 27 4.23 -7.90 9.08
C THR A 27 5.20 -8.69 8.19
N LEU A 28 6.10 -8.03 7.47
CA LEU A 28 7.01 -8.69 6.54
C LEU A 28 8.15 -9.42 7.29
N PRO A 29 8.57 -10.60 6.79
CA PRO A 29 9.73 -11.30 7.34
C PRO A 29 11.01 -10.51 7.09
N HIS A 30 11.95 -10.62 8.02
CA HIS A 30 13.28 -10.01 7.86
C HIS A 30 14.21 -10.92 7.03
N PRO A 31 15.01 -10.35 6.11
CA PRO A 31 15.13 -8.93 5.80
C PRO A 31 13.99 -8.41 4.91
N VAL A 32 13.53 -7.18 5.19
CA VAL A 32 12.50 -6.52 4.39
C VAL A 32 13.07 -6.09 3.03
N SER A 33 12.50 -6.60 1.95
CA SER A 33 12.88 -6.24 0.58
C SER A 33 12.23 -4.91 0.16
N SER A 34 13.04 -3.99 -0.39
CA SER A 34 12.53 -2.73 -0.97
C SER A 34 11.51 -2.96 -2.08
N VAL A 35 11.61 -4.10 -2.79
CA VAL A 35 10.63 -4.49 -3.82
C VAL A 35 9.26 -4.74 -3.19
N HIS A 36 9.21 -5.45 -2.05
CA HIS A 36 7.95 -5.75 -1.36
C HIS A 36 7.31 -4.47 -0.82
N VAL A 37 8.13 -3.58 -0.24
CA VAL A 37 7.66 -2.26 0.23
C VAL A 37 7.08 -1.45 -0.92
N GLN A 38 7.75 -1.44 -2.08
CA GLN A 38 7.26 -0.73 -3.26
C GLN A 38 5.94 -1.33 -3.77
N SER A 39 5.83 -2.65 -3.89
CA SER A 39 4.60 -3.32 -4.32
C SER A 39 3.43 -3.03 -3.39
N ILE A 40 3.65 -3.05 -2.08
CA ILE A 40 2.63 -2.69 -1.08
C ILE A 40 2.20 -1.23 -1.27
N ALA A 41 3.15 -0.31 -1.39
CA ALA A 41 2.83 1.12 -1.57
C ALA A 41 2.02 1.36 -2.85
N GLU A 42 2.39 0.72 -3.96
CA GLU A 42 1.66 0.83 -5.23
C GLU A 42 0.24 0.25 -5.14
N SER A 43 0.06 -0.84 -4.38
CA SER A 43 -1.26 -1.41 -4.09
C SER A 43 -2.13 -0.45 -3.30
N ILE A 44 -1.62 0.06 -2.16
CA ILE A 44 -2.34 1.01 -1.31
C ILE A 44 -2.78 2.24 -2.11
N LEU A 45 -1.89 2.81 -2.92
CA LEU A 45 -2.20 3.97 -3.76
C LEU A 45 -3.31 3.67 -4.78
N ARG A 46 -3.29 2.48 -5.41
CA ARG A 46 -4.31 2.05 -6.36
C ARG A 46 -5.67 1.84 -5.67
N THR A 47 -5.71 1.08 -4.58
CA THR A 47 -6.96 0.80 -3.87
C THR A 47 -7.57 2.08 -3.27
N THR A 48 -6.73 3.01 -2.80
CA THR A 48 -7.18 4.34 -2.36
C THR A 48 -7.75 5.15 -3.52
N ARG A 49 -7.13 5.10 -4.71
CA ARG A 49 -7.65 5.74 -5.92
C ARG A 49 -9.02 5.17 -6.32
N ASP A 50 -9.24 3.88 -6.09
CA ASP A 50 -10.51 3.21 -6.40
C ASP A 50 -11.61 3.49 -5.36
N GLY A 51 -11.28 4.23 -4.30
CA GLY A 51 -12.24 4.81 -3.35
C GLY A 51 -12.21 4.20 -1.95
N GLU A 52 -11.34 3.23 -1.68
CA GLU A 52 -11.16 2.66 -0.35
C GLU A 52 -10.57 3.70 0.62
N ARG A 53 -11.08 3.69 1.85
CA ARG A 53 -10.70 4.65 2.90
C ARG A 53 -10.45 4.01 4.26
N ASP A 54 -10.62 2.69 4.40
CA ASP A 54 -10.25 1.95 5.61
C ASP A 54 -8.76 1.55 5.54
N PRO A 55 -7.90 2.06 6.44
CA PRO A 55 -6.50 1.65 6.51
C PRO A 55 -6.29 0.14 6.64
N LYS A 56 -7.19 -0.57 7.35
CA LYS A 56 -7.08 -2.03 7.52
C LYS A 56 -7.39 -2.78 6.23
N MET A 57 -8.36 -2.29 5.47
CA MET A 57 -8.68 -2.87 4.16
C MET A 57 -7.53 -2.63 3.19
N LEU A 58 -6.99 -1.40 3.14
CA LEU A 58 -5.82 -1.07 2.33
C LEU A 58 -4.61 -1.96 2.65
N GLN A 59 -4.31 -2.16 3.93
CA GLN A 59 -3.25 -3.07 4.37
C GLN A 59 -3.51 -4.51 3.91
N THR A 60 -4.73 -5.01 4.10
CA THR A 60 -5.10 -6.40 3.78
C THR A 60 -5.00 -6.67 2.28
N MET A 61 -5.51 -5.75 1.46
CA MET A 61 -5.44 -5.84 0.00
C MET A 61 -3.99 -5.82 -0.48
N ALA A 62 -3.15 -4.94 0.08
CA ALA A 62 -1.75 -4.84 -0.31
C ALA A 62 -0.94 -6.09 0.03
N LEU A 63 -1.16 -6.70 1.19
CA LEU A 63 -0.52 -7.96 1.56
C LEU A 63 -1.01 -9.13 0.70
N LEU A 64 -2.31 -9.18 0.39
CA LEU A 64 -2.87 -10.21 -0.49
C LEU A 64 -2.30 -10.10 -1.91
N GLU A 65 -2.24 -8.91 -2.46
CA GLU A 65 -1.67 -8.67 -3.79
C GLU A 65 -0.16 -9.00 -3.84
N LEU A 66 0.59 -8.70 -2.77
CA LEU A 66 1.99 -9.10 -2.67
C LEU A 66 2.13 -10.63 -2.75
N GLN A 67 1.33 -11.38 -1.99
CA GLN A 67 1.34 -12.85 -2.02
C GLN A 67 0.95 -13.43 -3.38
N LEU A 68 0.05 -12.77 -4.12
CA LEU A 68 -0.34 -13.18 -5.47
C LEU A 68 0.76 -12.89 -6.51
N SER A 69 1.56 -11.84 -6.30
CA SER A 69 2.64 -11.42 -7.19
C SER A 69 3.93 -12.22 -7.00
N GLU A 70 4.10 -12.87 -5.83
CA GLU A 70 5.22 -13.76 -5.52
C GLU A 70 5.06 -15.20 -6.08
N ARG A 71 3.90 -15.54 -6.66
CA ARG A 71 3.65 -16.85 -7.30
C ARG A 71 4.05 -16.86 -8.76
#